data_AF-A0A9X4QQV9-F1
#
_entry.id   AF-A0A9X4QQV9-F1
#
_cell.length_a   1.000
_cell.length_b   1.000
_cell.length_c   1.000
_cell.angle_alpha   90.00
_cell.angle_beta   90.00
_cell.angle_gamma   90.00
#
_symmetry.space_group_name_H-M   'P 1'
#
loop_
_entity.id
_entity.type
_entity.pdbx_description
1 polymer ?
#
loop_
_entity_poly.entity_id
_entity_poly.type
_entity_poly.pdbx_seq_one_letter_code
_entity_poly.pdbx_strand_id
1 'polypeptide(L)'
;MACPLNVGGDLKFYSNKGLDLDMIALSAGTLALSRKAIVATQDLLADKVETLPLEHDSLELFAINVLNIIPALDRSRSELKLWPDGGIRKITQYAFSQETIKDAAIFKLPEFITTYTFVTDVFRERVLQHNLTGFRFIELWDSEANPAAKEMQRQRYLERLAEIERTKGPEYSFAEVTERMSKENKAAVSGKQKLQLDENDSLLIGDLMEDTLTYAWMDPIYIPPIFLDMKWHLVEKEPELKLGRQK
;
A
#
# COMPACT_ATOMS: atom_id res chain seq x y z
N MET A 1 37.13 -25.02 28.11
CA MET A 1 36.54 -24.94 26.76
C MET A 1 35.15 -25.56 26.84
N ALA A 2 34.11 -24.73 26.91
CA ALA A 2 32.72 -25.03 26.56
C ALA A 2 31.95 -23.71 26.74
N CYS A 3 31.69 -23.04 25.63
CA CYS A 3 30.95 -21.80 25.55
C CYS A 3 29.45 -22.14 25.62
N PRO A 4 28.66 -21.60 26.57
CA PRO A 4 27.22 -21.80 26.55
C PRO A 4 26.63 -21.00 25.40
N LEU A 5 25.99 -21.69 24.45
CA LEU A 5 25.21 -21.06 23.41
C LEU A 5 23.95 -20.46 24.06
N ASN A 6 23.91 -19.13 24.15
CA ASN A 6 22.72 -18.41 24.59
C ASN A 6 21.60 -18.60 23.57
N VAL A 7 20.43 -18.99 24.07
CA VAL A 7 19.15 -18.99 23.34
C VAL A 7 18.89 -17.56 22.88
N GLY A 8 18.80 -17.38 21.56
CA GLY A 8 18.59 -16.09 20.93
C GLY A 8 17.17 -15.58 21.17
N GLY A 9 17.06 -14.61 22.07
CA GLY A 9 16.10 -13.51 22.05
C GLY A 9 14.63 -13.87 22.09
N ASP A 10 14.06 -13.91 23.31
CA ASP A 10 12.62 -13.73 23.51
C ASP A 10 12.16 -12.43 22.81
N LEU A 11 11.45 -12.57 21.69
CA LEU A 11 10.65 -11.49 21.10
C LEU A 11 9.43 -11.27 22.01
N LYS A 12 9.61 -10.51 23.09
CA LYS A 12 8.50 -10.04 23.92
C LYS A 12 7.81 -8.87 23.22
N PHE A 13 6.60 -9.10 22.74
CA PHE A 13 5.71 -8.06 22.24
C PHE A 13 5.22 -7.22 23.43
N TYR A 14 5.77 -6.03 23.63
CA TYR A 14 5.32 -5.09 24.66
C TYR A 14 4.09 -4.30 24.18
N SER A 15 2.94 -4.97 24.10
CA SER A 15 1.64 -4.28 24.03
C SER A 15 0.58 -5.07 24.80
N ASN A 16 0.23 -4.57 25.99
CA ASN A 16 -0.91 -5.05 26.77
C ASN A 16 -2.25 -4.46 26.28
N LYS A 17 -2.25 -3.65 25.21
CA LYS A 17 -3.47 -3.27 24.52
C LYS A 17 -3.84 -4.45 23.63
N GLY A 18 -5.00 -5.06 23.89
CA GLY A 18 -5.50 -6.20 23.11
C GLY A 18 -5.36 -5.92 21.62
N LEU A 19 -4.47 -6.67 20.97
CA LEU A 19 -4.42 -6.73 19.52
C LEU A 19 -5.70 -7.45 19.08
N ASP A 20 -6.77 -6.69 18.86
CA ASP A 20 -8.02 -7.17 18.27
C ASP A 20 -7.87 -7.23 16.74
N LEU A 21 -6.78 -7.88 16.29
CA LEU A 21 -6.45 -8.08 14.89
C LEU A 21 -6.63 -9.55 14.53
N ASP A 22 -7.38 -9.79 13.46
CA ASP A 22 -7.59 -11.13 12.92
C ASP A 22 -6.43 -11.59 12.02
N MET A 23 -5.62 -10.66 11.50
CA MET A 23 -4.35 -10.93 10.82
C MET A 23 -3.23 -10.06 11.34
N ILE A 24 -2.08 -10.68 11.57
CA ILE A 24 -0.83 -10.05 11.99
C ILE A 24 0.25 -10.39 10.95
N ALA A 25 0.83 -9.37 10.35
CA ALA A 25 1.98 -9.55 9.47
C ALA A 25 3.23 -9.85 10.31
N LEU A 26 3.84 -11.00 10.06
CA LEU A 26 5.15 -11.36 10.59
C LEU A 26 6.24 -11.08 9.54
N SER A 27 7.48 -11.44 9.85
CA SER A 27 8.60 -11.28 8.92
C SER A 27 8.46 -12.17 7.67
N ALA A 28 9.08 -11.73 6.56
CA ALA A 28 9.26 -12.53 5.35
C ALA A 28 7.96 -13.17 4.81
N GLY A 29 6.92 -12.35 4.64
CA GLY A 29 5.65 -12.79 4.03
C GLY A 29 4.84 -13.80 4.84
N THR A 30 5.28 -14.12 6.06
CA THR A 30 4.55 -15.00 6.97
C THR A 30 3.43 -14.20 7.63
N LEU A 31 2.22 -14.78 7.67
CA LEU A 31 1.06 -14.19 8.32
C LEU A 31 0.70 -15.04 9.53
N ALA A 32 0.27 -14.41 10.62
CA ALA A 32 -0.42 -15.07 11.71
C ALA A 32 -1.90 -14.70 11.67
N LEU A 33 -2.78 -15.69 11.79
CA LEU A 33 -4.23 -15.53 11.81
C LEU A 33 -4.81 -15.90 13.17
N SER A 34 -5.83 -15.17 13.60
CA SER A 34 -6.63 -15.54 14.77
C SER A 34 -7.44 -16.82 14.49
N ARG A 35 -7.88 -17.52 15.55
CA ARG A 35 -8.84 -18.62 15.40
C ARG A 35 -10.09 -18.20 14.59
N LYS A 36 -10.60 -16.99 14.81
CA LYS A 36 -11.75 -16.44 14.08
C LYS A 36 -11.46 -16.38 12.57
N ALA A 37 -10.30 -15.86 12.18
CA ALA A 37 -9.89 -15.80 10.77
C ALA A 37 -9.73 -17.19 10.15
N ILE A 38 -9.09 -18.13 10.87
CA ILE A 38 -8.95 -19.53 10.42
C ILE A 38 -10.33 -20.14 10.13
N VAL A 39 -11.27 -20.03 11.07
CA VAL A 39 -12.63 -20.59 10.91
C VAL A 39 -13.37 -19.95 9.74
N ALA A 40 -13.31 -18.62 9.61
CA ALA A 40 -14.00 -17.89 8.54
C ALA A 40 -13.46 -18.20 7.14
N THR A 41 -12.20 -18.60 7.03
CA THR A 41 -11.51 -18.85 5.74
C THR A 41 -11.14 -20.32 5.53
N GLN A 42 -11.61 -21.23 6.37
CA GLN A 42 -11.15 -22.62 6.43
C GLN A 42 -11.26 -23.36 5.08
N ASP A 43 -12.37 -23.20 4.36
CA ASP A 43 -12.62 -23.77 3.03
C ASP A 43 -11.68 -23.20 1.96
N LEU A 44 -11.25 -21.94 2.11
CA LEU A 44 -10.31 -21.28 1.19
C LEU A 44 -8.84 -21.65 1.49
N LEU A 45 -8.54 -21.99 2.75
CA LEU A 45 -7.20 -22.38 3.20
C LEU A 45 -6.94 -23.88 2.98
N ALA A 46 -7.94 -24.72 3.27
CA ALA A 46 -8.00 -26.17 3.05
C ALA A 46 -6.64 -26.88 2.87
N ASP A 47 -6.41 -27.52 1.72
CA ASP A 47 -5.17 -28.20 1.34
C ASP A 47 -4.08 -27.25 0.81
N LYS A 48 -4.35 -25.94 0.81
CA LYS A 48 -3.49 -24.90 0.21
C LYS A 48 -2.55 -24.28 1.22
N VAL A 49 -2.80 -24.50 2.50
CA VAL A 49 -2.09 -23.86 3.62
C VAL A 49 -1.86 -24.88 4.74
N GLU A 50 -0.68 -24.83 5.33
CA GLU A 50 -0.39 -25.43 6.62
C GLU A 50 -0.55 -24.38 7.73
N THR A 51 -1.32 -24.72 8.76
CA THR A 51 -1.57 -23.88 9.93
C THR A 51 -0.75 -24.36 11.12
N LEU A 52 0.16 -23.53 11.62
CA LEU A 52 1.06 -23.86 12.73
C LEU A 52 0.64 -23.05 13.97
N PRO A 53 0.25 -23.67 15.09
CA PRO A 53 -0.14 -22.94 16.29
C PRO A 53 1.04 -22.15 16.85
N LEU A 54 0.79 -20.92 17.28
CA LEU A 54 1.76 -20.07 17.96
C LEU A 54 1.46 -20.02 19.46
N GLU A 55 2.51 -20.09 20.28
CA GLU A 55 2.39 -19.93 21.72
C GLU A 55 2.26 -18.44 22.07
N HIS A 56 1.13 -18.07 22.69
CA HIS A 56 0.89 -16.73 23.21
C HIS A 56 -0.05 -16.80 24.43
N ASP A 57 0.23 -16.01 25.46
CA ASP A 57 -0.43 -16.12 26.78
C ASP A 57 -1.95 -15.87 26.74
N SER A 58 -2.42 -15.07 25.79
CA SER A 58 -3.82 -14.60 25.75
C SER A 58 -4.49 -14.66 24.37
N LEU A 59 -3.76 -15.03 23.32
CA LEU A 59 -4.27 -14.98 21.95
C LEU A 59 -4.06 -16.34 21.31
N GLU A 60 -5.07 -16.80 20.60
CA GLU A 60 -4.98 -18.05 19.86
C GLU A 60 -4.68 -17.75 18.39
N LEU A 61 -3.41 -17.86 18.04
CA LEU A 61 -2.84 -17.47 16.76
C LEU A 61 -2.24 -18.66 16.04
N PHE A 62 -2.30 -18.62 14.71
CA PHE A 62 -1.76 -19.65 13.83
C PHE A 62 -0.90 -18.99 12.76
N ALA A 63 0.37 -19.36 12.68
CA ALA A 63 1.21 -19.01 11.54
C ALA A 63 0.73 -19.78 10.30
N ILE A 64 0.66 -19.06 9.19
CA ILE A 64 0.16 -19.54 7.90
C ILE A 64 1.34 -19.77 6.97
N ASN A 65 1.55 -21.04 6.63
CA ASN A 65 2.47 -21.45 5.59
C ASN A 65 1.69 -21.80 4.31
N VAL A 66 1.71 -20.92 3.32
CA VAL A 66 1.02 -21.15 2.05
C VAL A 66 1.81 -22.14 1.19
N LEU A 67 1.22 -23.31 0.97
CA LEU A 67 1.79 -24.42 0.18
C LEU A 67 1.44 -24.31 -1.30
N ASN A 68 0.35 -23.61 -1.61
CA ASN A 68 -0.15 -23.45 -2.96
C ASN A 68 0.74 -22.50 -3.77
N ILE A 69 1.69 -23.05 -4.53
CA ILE A 69 2.60 -22.31 -5.39
C ILE A 69 2.10 -22.40 -6.84
N ILE A 70 1.74 -21.26 -7.43
CA ILE A 70 1.15 -21.19 -8.76
C ILE A 70 2.03 -20.32 -9.67
N PRO A 71 2.55 -20.84 -10.81
CA PRO A 71 3.32 -20.06 -11.79
C PRO A 71 2.39 -19.19 -12.65
N ALA A 72 1.70 -18.24 -12.02
CA ALA A 72 0.66 -17.44 -12.65
C ALA A 72 1.14 -16.14 -13.29
N LEU A 73 2.38 -15.71 -13.01
CA LEU A 73 2.90 -14.44 -13.50
C LEU A 73 3.13 -14.50 -15.02
N ASP A 74 2.44 -13.63 -15.75
CA ASP A 74 2.67 -13.43 -17.17
C ASP A 74 3.81 -12.41 -17.35
N ARG A 75 5.03 -12.92 -17.50
CA ARG A 75 6.23 -12.08 -17.65
C ARG A 75 6.20 -11.20 -18.91
N SER A 76 5.43 -11.58 -19.94
CA SER A 76 5.37 -10.81 -21.19
C SER A 76 4.47 -9.58 -21.08
N ARG A 77 3.45 -9.64 -20.22
CA ARG A 77 2.51 -8.54 -19.96
C ARG A 77 2.78 -7.80 -18.65
N SER A 78 3.76 -8.25 -17.87
CA SER A 78 4.18 -7.60 -16.63
C SER A 78 5.34 -6.62 -16.87
N GLU A 79 5.39 -5.53 -16.11
CA GLU A 79 6.56 -4.66 -16.09
C GLU A 79 7.56 -5.14 -15.04
N LEU A 80 8.71 -5.63 -15.51
CA LEU A 80 9.73 -6.25 -14.67
C LEU A 80 11.02 -5.41 -14.64
N LYS A 81 11.55 -5.19 -13.45
CA LYS A 81 12.96 -4.82 -13.25
C LYS A 81 13.73 -6.08 -12.93
N LEU A 82 14.72 -6.40 -13.76
CA LEU A 82 15.52 -7.61 -13.63
C LEU A 82 16.89 -7.30 -13.01
N TRP A 83 17.46 -8.29 -12.35
CA TRP A 83 18.88 -8.36 -12.06
C TRP A 83 19.67 -8.73 -13.33
N PRO A 84 20.99 -8.50 -13.37
CA PRO A 84 21.82 -8.88 -14.53
C PRO A 84 21.77 -10.38 -14.89
N ASP A 85 21.45 -11.24 -13.93
CA ASP A 85 21.30 -12.69 -14.12
C ASP A 85 19.91 -13.11 -14.65
N GLY A 86 19.00 -12.16 -14.89
CA GLY A 86 17.65 -12.39 -15.37
C GLY A 86 16.61 -12.68 -14.28
N GLY A 87 17.02 -12.70 -13.00
CA GLY A 87 16.12 -12.81 -11.85
C GLY A 87 15.24 -11.58 -11.68
N ILE A 88 14.02 -11.75 -11.17
CA ILE A 88 13.11 -10.62 -10.96
C ILE A 88 13.52 -9.86 -9.69
N ARG A 89 13.95 -8.61 -9.86
CA ARG A 89 14.26 -7.70 -8.75
C ARG A 89 13.01 -7.02 -8.21
N LYS A 90 12.15 -6.55 -9.10
CA LYS A 90 10.90 -5.86 -8.75
C LYS A 90 9.90 -6.00 -9.89
N ILE A 91 8.62 -6.17 -9.55
CA ILE A 91 7.50 -6.03 -10.49
C ILE A 91 6.85 -4.68 -10.23
N THR A 92 6.79 -3.82 -11.24
CA THR A 92 6.12 -2.51 -11.15
C THR A 92 4.67 -2.58 -11.59
N GLN A 93 4.34 -3.53 -12.48
CA GLN A 93 2.98 -3.83 -12.89
C GLN A 93 2.84 -5.33 -13.08
N TYR A 94 1.86 -5.92 -12.40
CA TYR A 94 1.58 -7.35 -12.50
C TYR A 94 0.59 -7.62 -13.64
N ALA A 95 0.83 -8.72 -14.34
CA ALA A 95 -0.18 -9.38 -15.14
C ALA A 95 -0.17 -10.86 -14.77
N PHE A 96 -1.35 -11.42 -14.50
CA PHE A 96 -1.49 -12.84 -14.23
C PHE A 96 -2.23 -13.56 -15.36
N SER A 97 -2.06 -14.88 -15.44
CA SER A 97 -2.92 -15.74 -16.23
C SER A 97 -4.21 -16.02 -15.48
N GLN A 98 -5.33 -15.46 -15.96
CA GLN A 98 -6.66 -15.62 -15.33
C GLN A 98 -7.02 -17.10 -15.20
N GLU A 99 -6.82 -17.87 -16.27
CA GLU A 99 -7.11 -19.31 -16.30
C GLU A 99 -6.31 -20.09 -15.26
N THR A 100 -5.10 -19.63 -14.94
CA THR A 100 -4.22 -20.33 -13.97
C THR A 100 -4.63 -20.03 -12.53
N ILE A 101 -5.23 -18.88 -12.24
CA ILE A 101 -5.59 -18.47 -10.87
C ILE A 101 -7.09 -18.52 -10.55
N LYS A 102 -7.94 -18.87 -11.52
CA LYS A 102 -9.41 -18.82 -11.38
C LYS A 102 -9.96 -19.58 -10.17
N ASP A 103 -9.32 -20.69 -9.80
CA ASP A 103 -9.75 -21.56 -8.69
C ASP A 103 -8.91 -21.32 -7.41
N ALA A 104 -8.01 -20.35 -7.42
CA ALA A 104 -7.15 -20.03 -6.28
C ALA A 104 -7.78 -18.93 -5.41
N ALA A 105 -7.77 -19.13 -4.09
CA ALA A 105 -8.11 -18.08 -3.13
C ALA A 105 -6.84 -17.42 -2.55
N ILE A 106 -5.84 -18.23 -2.24
CA ILE A 106 -4.54 -17.85 -1.68
C ILE A 106 -3.43 -18.66 -2.34
N PHE A 107 -2.32 -18.01 -2.69
CA PHE A 107 -1.19 -18.66 -3.34
C PHE A 107 0.12 -17.87 -3.21
N LYS A 108 1.22 -18.50 -3.61
CA LYS A 108 2.53 -17.85 -3.80
C LYS A 108 2.99 -17.99 -5.25
N LEU A 109 3.77 -17.02 -5.71
CA LEU A 109 4.49 -17.12 -6.97
C LEU A 109 5.83 -17.87 -6.76
N PRO A 110 6.29 -18.69 -7.72
CA PRO A 110 7.61 -19.33 -7.66
C PRO A 110 8.76 -18.35 -7.42
N GLU A 111 8.65 -17.12 -7.92
CA GLU A 111 9.66 -16.08 -7.80
C GLU A 111 9.69 -15.43 -6.40
N PHE A 112 8.64 -15.60 -5.59
CA PHE A 112 8.45 -14.89 -4.32
C PHE A 112 7.94 -15.78 -3.18
N ILE A 113 8.37 -17.05 -3.15
CA ILE A 113 7.91 -18.05 -2.18
C ILE A 113 8.14 -17.61 -0.72
N THR A 114 9.13 -16.76 -0.45
CA THR A 114 9.50 -16.33 0.91
C THR A 114 9.10 -14.90 1.25
N THR A 115 8.47 -14.15 0.35
CA THR A 115 8.29 -12.70 0.54
C THR A 115 6.85 -12.22 0.38
N TYR A 116 6.09 -12.81 -0.55
CA TYR A 116 4.75 -12.32 -0.85
C TYR A 116 3.73 -13.45 -0.85
N THR A 117 2.57 -13.13 -0.29
CA THR A 117 1.36 -13.97 -0.36
C THR A 117 0.35 -13.23 -1.21
N PHE A 118 -0.17 -13.91 -2.21
CA PHE A 118 -1.15 -13.38 -3.15
C PHE A 118 -2.52 -13.99 -2.82
N VAL A 119 -3.55 -13.18 -3.02
CA VAL A 119 -4.94 -13.59 -2.83
C VAL A 119 -5.78 -13.09 -3.98
N THR A 120 -6.87 -13.78 -4.27
CA THR A 120 -7.89 -13.32 -5.23
C THR A 120 -9.05 -12.65 -4.50
N ASP A 121 -9.97 -12.07 -5.27
CA ASP A 121 -11.16 -11.42 -4.71
C ASP A 121 -12.02 -12.37 -3.86
N VAL A 122 -12.03 -13.67 -4.17
CA VAL A 122 -12.75 -14.68 -3.38
C VAL A 122 -12.30 -14.66 -1.92
N PHE A 123 -11.00 -14.57 -1.66
CA PHE A 123 -10.47 -14.48 -0.30
C PHE A 123 -10.74 -13.11 0.33
N ARG A 124 -10.53 -12.03 -0.42
CA ARG A 124 -10.79 -10.65 0.04
C ARG A 124 -12.25 -10.49 0.48
N GLU A 125 -13.19 -10.93 -0.34
CA GLU A 125 -14.62 -10.83 -0.04
C GLU A 125 -14.99 -11.66 1.20
N ARG A 126 -14.37 -12.82 1.42
CA ARG A 126 -14.57 -13.57 2.66
C ARG A 126 -14.12 -12.79 3.90
N VAL A 127 -12.96 -12.16 3.83
CA VAL A 127 -12.42 -11.32 4.91
C VAL A 127 -13.39 -10.16 5.21
N LEU A 128 -13.91 -9.49 4.19
CA LEU A 128 -14.87 -8.39 4.33
C LEU A 128 -16.21 -8.85 4.90
N GLN A 129 -16.78 -9.94 4.38
CA GLN A 129 -18.06 -10.51 4.83
C GLN A 129 -18.05 -10.87 6.32
N HIS A 130 -16.92 -11.35 6.84
CA HIS A 130 -16.76 -11.72 8.25
C HIS A 130 -16.23 -10.58 9.13
N ASN A 131 -16.05 -9.38 8.58
CA ASN A 131 -15.49 -8.21 9.27
C ASN A 131 -14.17 -8.56 9.99
N LEU A 132 -13.26 -9.24 9.28
CA LEU A 132 -11.95 -9.58 9.83
C LEU A 132 -11.02 -8.36 9.77
N THR A 133 -10.31 -8.09 10.86
CA THR A 133 -9.43 -6.92 11.04
C THR A 133 -7.96 -7.26 10.74
N GLY A 134 -7.14 -6.23 10.51
CA GLY A 134 -5.68 -6.38 10.28
C GLY A 134 -5.28 -6.64 8.83
N PHE A 135 -6.23 -6.81 7.91
CA PHE A 135 -5.97 -6.97 6.49
C PHE A 135 -5.84 -5.65 5.74
N ARG A 136 -4.80 -5.56 4.91
CA ARG A 136 -4.64 -4.50 3.90
C ARG A 136 -4.46 -5.15 2.53
N PHE A 137 -5.46 -5.02 1.68
CA PHE A 137 -5.40 -5.48 0.30
C PHE A 137 -4.88 -4.38 -0.61
N ILE A 138 -4.00 -4.74 -1.53
CA ILE A 138 -3.51 -3.87 -2.60
C ILE A 138 -3.86 -4.58 -3.89
N GLU A 139 -4.68 -3.94 -4.74
CA GLU A 139 -4.97 -4.47 -6.07
C GLU A 139 -3.68 -4.45 -6.89
N LEU A 140 -3.26 -5.62 -7.36
CA LEU A 140 -2.04 -5.76 -8.18
C LEU A 140 -2.36 -5.91 -9.66
N TRP A 141 -3.53 -6.47 -9.97
CA TRP A 141 -3.97 -6.77 -11.32
C TRP A 141 -5.49 -6.93 -11.35
N ASP A 142 -6.09 -6.52 -12.45
CA ASP A 142 -7.51 -6.65 -12.74
C ASP A 142 -7.63 -7.21 -14.16
N SER A 143 -8.26 -8.39 -14.29
CA SER A 143 -8.45 -9.08 -15.56
C SER A 143 -9.45 -8.38 -16.48
N GLU A 144 -10.36 -7.58 -15.92
CA GLU A 144 -11.39 -6.84 -16.64
C GLU A 144 -10.94 -5.41 -16.98
N ALA A 145 -9.76 -5.01 -16.49
CA ALA A 145 -9.17 -3.73 -16.78
C ALA A 145 -9.04 -3.51 -18.29
N ASN A 146 -9.66 -2.44 -18.79
CA ASN A 146 -9.42 -1.98 -20.15
C ASN A 146 -8.06 -1.25 -20.21
N PRO A 147 -7.01 -1.84 -20.83
CA PRO A 147 -5.68 -1.24 -20.82
C PRO A 147 -5.66 0.13 -21.52
N ALA A 148 -6.48 0.30 -22.56
CA ALA A 148 -6.60 1.57 -23.26
C ALA A 148 -7.24 2.66 -22.38
N ALA A 149 -8.21 2.30 -21.54
CA ALA A 149 -8.80 3.24 -20.59
C ALA A 149 -7.82 3.61 -19.46
N LYS A 150 -7.07 2.64 -18.91
CA LYS A 150 -6.02 2.89 -17.92
C LYS A 150 -4.92 3.80 -18.48
N GLU A 151 -4.46 3.54 -19.70
CA GLU A 151 -3.45 4.37 -20.36
C GLU A 151 -3.98 5.77 -20.65
N MET A 152 -5.22 5.89 -21.13
CA MET A 152 -5.85 7.19 -21.34
C MET A 152 -5.98 7.99 -20.03
N GLN A 153 -6.32 7.33 -18.93
CA GLN A 153 -6.39 7.98 -17.62
C GLN A 153 -5.02 8.45 -17.15
N ARG A 154 -4.00 7.60 -17.26
CA ARG A 154 -2.61 7.95 -16.95
C ARG A 154 -2.13 9.13 -17.79
N GLN A 155 -2.45 9.12 -19.08
CA GLN A 155 -2.12 10.23 -19.98
C GLN A 155 -2.77 11.54 -19.54
N ARG A 156 -4.06 11.51 -19.16
CA ARG A 156 -4.75 12.69 -18.59
C ARG A 156 -4.08 13.17 -17.30
N TYR A 157 -3.64 12.26 -16.44
CA TYR A 157 -2.91 12.60 -15.22
C TYR A 157 -1.55 13.27 -15.52
N LEU A 158 -0.79 12.73 -16.49
CA LEU A 158 0.47 13.34 -16.92
C LEU A 158 0.26 14.71 -17.57
N GLU A 159 -0.76 14.86 -18.40
CA GLU A 159 -1.16 16.14 -18.98
C GLU A 159 -1.55 17.15 -17.90
N ARG A 160 -2.26 16.70 -16.86
CA ARG A 160 -2.60 17.54 -15.71
C ARG A 160 -1.37 18.00 -14.93
N LEU A 161 -0.41 17.11 -14.67
CA LEU A 161 0.86 17.48 -14.03
C LEU A 161 1.66 18.46 -14.89
N ALA A 162 1.73 18.22 -16.21
CA ALA A 162 2.41 19.10 -17.14
C ALA A 162 1.73 20.48 -17.22
N GLU A 163 0.40 20.54 -17.13
CA GLU A 163 -0.35 21.79 -17.10
C GLU A 163 -0.03 22.61 -15.84
N ILE A 164 0.01 21.97 -14.66
CA ILE A 164 0.43 22.59 -13.39
C ILE A 164 1.81 23.24 -13.57
N GLU A 165 2.78 22.47 -14.07
CA GLU A 165 4.15 22.99 -14.27
C GLU A 165 4.27 24.01 -15.41
N ARG A 166 3.38 23.99 -16.41
CA ARG A 166 3.37 24.95 -17.52
C ARG A 166 2.77 26.29 -17.12
N THR A 167 1.79 26.27 -16.22
CA THR A 167 1.06 27.47 -15.75
C THR A 167 1.66 28.06 -14.48
N LYS A 168 2.84 27.58 -14.06
CA LYS A 168 3.47 28.01 -12.83
C LYS A 168 3.93 29.46 -12.85
N GLY A 169 3.74 30.12 -11.72
CA GLY A 169 4.34 31.42 -11.43
C GLY A 169 5.82 31.30 -11.01
N PRO A 170 6.36 32.33 -10.34
CA PRO A 170 7.70 32.27 -9.77
C PRO A 170 7.88 31.07 -8.83
N GLU A 171 9.09 30.53 -8.80
CA GLU A 171 9.46 29.42 -7.92
C GLU A 171 10.02 29.91 -6.59
N TYR A 172 9.59 29.26 -5.51
CA TYR A 172 9.96 29.57 -4.14
C TYR A 172 10.45 28.30 -3.42
N SER A 173 11.31 28.49 -2.42
CA SER A 173 11.60 27.46 -1.43
C SER A 173 10.39 27.18 -0.54
N PHE A 174 10.40 26.05 0.16
CA PHE A 174 9.34 25.69 1.10
C PHE A 174 9.11 26.78 2.17
N ALA A 175 10.20 27.33 2.72
CA ALA A 175 10.12 28.38 3.74
C ALA A 175 9.47 29.67 3.20
N GLU A 176 9.87 30.09 1.99
CA GLU A 176 9.31 31.30 1.37
C GLU A 176 7.84 31.12 0.97
N VAL A 177 7.47 29.95 0.44
CA VAL A 177 6.10 29.72 -0.04
C VAL A 177 5.12 29.61 1.11
N THR A 178 5.50 28.96 2.22
CA THR A 178 4.64 28.83 3.40
C THR A 178 4.36 30.18 4.05
N GLU A 179 5.35 31.07 4.12
CA GLU A 179 5.16 32.45 4.59
C GLU A 179 4.20 33.22 3.66
N ARG A 180 4.35 33.08 2.34
CA ARG A 180 3.51 33.78 1.35
C ARG A 180 2.08 33.26 1.30
N MET A 181 1.88 31.96 1.45
CA MET A 181 0.54 31.35 1.45
C MET A 181 -0.38 32.02 2.48
N SER A 182 0.12 32.26 3.70
CA SER A 182 -0.61 32.96 4.75
C SER A 182 -0.88 34.42 4.37
N LYS A 183 0.15 35.16 3.93
CA LYS A 183 0.04 36.59 3.58
C LYS A 183 -0.88 36.88 2.40
N GLU A 184 -0.83 36.01 1.38
CA GLU A 184 -1.55 36.18 0.12
C GLU A 184 -2.86 35.38 0.07
N ASN A 185 -3.20 34.66 1.14
CA ASN A 185 -4.34 33.74 1.21
C ASN A 185 -4.40 32.74 0.03
N LYS A 186 -3.24 32.17 -0.33
CA LYS A 186 -3.06 31.27 -1.47
C LYS A 186 -2.65 29.87 -1.05
N ALA A 187 -2.79 28.93 -1.98
CA ALA A 187 -2.18 27.61 -1.89
C ALA A 187 -0.81 27.62 -2.60
N ALA A 188 -0.05 26.54 -2.43
CA ALA A 188 1.18 26.31 -3.19
C ALA A 188 1.15 24.93 -3.82
N VAL A 189 1.78 24.76 -4.98
CA VAL A 189 1.86 23.45 -5.65
C VAL A 189 3.26 23.22 -6.20
N SER A 190 3.64 21.95 -6.28
CA SER A 190 4.87 21.48 -6.91
C SER A 190 4.65 20.05 -7.41
N GLY A 191 4.61 19.87 -8.73
CA GLY A 191 4.19 18.63 -9.36
C GLY A 191 2.83 18.14 -8.83
N LYS A 192 2.83 16.95 -8.22
CA LYS A 192 1.61 16.33 -7.66
C LYS A 192 1.25 16.81 -6.25
N GLN A 193 2.13 17.54 -5.57
CA GLN A 193 1.91 17.96 -4.19
C GLN A 193 1.30 19.36 -4.16
N LYS A 194 0.26 19.55 -3.36
CA LYS A 194 -0.34 20.86 -3.07
C LYS A 194 -0.36 21.11 -1.57
N LEU A 195 -0.04 22.34 -1.17
CA LEU A 195 -0.09 22.82 0.20
C LEU A 195 -1.21 23.85 0.31
N GLN A 196 -1.98 23.77 1.38
CA GLN A 196 -3.04 24.74 1.66
C GLN A 196 -3.21 24.92 3.16
N LEU A 197 -3.38 26.16 3.60
CA LEU A 197 -3.79 26.44 4.97
C LEU A 197 -5.32 26.29 5.09
N ASP A 198 -5.76 25.58 6.12
CA ASP A 198 -7.17 25.48 6.51
C ASP A 198 -7.66 26.77 7.21
N GLU A 199 -8.88 26.75 7.76
CA GLU A 199 -9.48 27.89 8.46
C GLU A 199 -8.75 28.26 9.77
N ASN A 200 -7.96 27.34 10.33
CA ASN A 200 -7.20 27.50 11.57
C ASN A 200 -5.70 27.78 11.30
N ASP A 201 -5.34 28.18 10.07
CA ASP A 201 -3.95 28.34 9.62
C ASP A 201 -3.10 27.07 9.76
N SER A 202 -3.72 25.90 9.81
CA SER A 202 -3.04 24.60 9.83
C SER A 202 -2.69 24.16 8.42
N LEU A 203 -1.46 23.69 8.22
CA LEU A 203 -0.95 23.30 6.91
C LEU A 203 -1.45 21.91 6.52
N LEU A 204 -2.23 21.84 5.44
CA LEU A 204 -2.66 20.59 4.82
C LEU A 204 -1.77 20.22 3.64
N ILE A 205 -1.56 18.91 3.46
CA ILE A 205 -0.87 18.34 2.30
C ILE A 205 -1.90 17.63 1.43
N GLY A 206 -1.97 18.02 0.15
CA GLY A 206 -2.75 17.40 -0.89
C GLY A 206 -1.86 16.61 -1.85
N ASP A 207 -2.21 15.36 -2.14
CA ASP A 207 -1.59 14.57 -3.22
C ASP A 207 -2.57 14.45 -4.39
N LEU A 208 -2.11 14.79 -5.60
CA LEU A 208 -2.92 14.69 -6.80
C LEU A 208 -3.12 13.22 -7.15
N MET A 209 -4.37 12.80 -7.20
CA MET A 209 -4.74 11.41 -7.42
C MET A 209 -4.91 11.14 -8.93
N GLU A 210 -4.32 10.04 -9.42
CA GLU A 210 -4.35 9.67 -10.83
C GLU A 210 -5.75 9.29 -11.32
N ASP A 211 -6.58 8.70 -10.46
CA ASP A 211 -7.92 8.22 -10.78
C ASP A 211 -8.97 9.35 -10.88
N THR A 212 -8.91 10.31 -9.95
CA THR A 212 -9.90 11.40 -9.84
C THR A 212 -9.41 12.71 -10.45
N LEU A 213 -8.10 12.87 -10.64
CA LEU A 213 -7.46 14.15 -11.02
C LEU A 213 -7.76 15.28 -10.02
N THR A 214 -8.02 14.92 -8.77
CA THR A 214 -8.25 15.84 -7.64
C THR A 214 -7.26 15.58 -6.51
N TYR A 215 -7.13 16.52 -5.58
CA TYR A 215 -6.25 16.38 -4.43
C TYR A 215 -6.93 15.60 -3.30
N ALA A 216 -6.27 14.56 -2.82
CA ALA A 216 -6.60 13.93 -1.54
C ALA A 216 -5.83 14.65 -0.42
N TRP A 217 -6.57 15.24 0.52
CA TRP A 217 -6.01 16.09 1.57
C TRP A 217 -5.78 15.33 2.87
N MET A 218 -4.68 15.64 3.56
CA MET A 218 -4.38 15.15 4.90
C MET A 218 -3.78 16.23 5.78
N ASP A 219 -4.06 16.12 7.08
CA ASP A 219 -3.37 16.84 8.15
C ASP A 219 -2.06 16.11 8.49
N PRO A 220 -0.89 16.72 8.25
CA PRO A 220 0.39 16.06 8.43
C PRO A 220 0.87 16.07 9.88
N ILE A 221 1.22 14.90 10.41
CA ILE A 221 1.96 14.78 11.68
C ILE A 221 3.44 15.18 11.48
N TYR A 222 3.92 15.22 10.23
CA TYR A 222 5.28 15.56 9.86
C TYR A 222 5.37 16.06 8.41
N ILE A 223 6.31 16.97 8.12
CA ILE A 223 6.58 17.49 6.77
C ILE A 223 7.72 16.69 6.12
N PRO A 224 7.48 15.98 5.01
CA PRO A 224 8.53 15.21 4.32
C PRO A 224 9.76 16.07 3.96
N PRO A 225 11.02 15.61 4.20
CA PRO A 225 12.21 16.42 3.90
C PRO A 225 12.31 16.82 2.43
N ILE A 226 11.81 15.97 1.52
CA ILE A 226 11.82 16.23 0.08
C ILE A 226 11.10 17.52 -0.28
N PHE A 227 10.15 17.99 0.53
CA PHE A 227 9.44 19.25 0.29
C PHE A 227 10.36 20.46 0.38
N LEU A 228 11.43 20.38 1.17
CA LEU A 228 12.42 21.46 1.34
C LEU A 228 13.25 21.67 0.05
N ASP A 229 13.44 20.60 -0.73
CA ASP A 229 14.19 20.63 -1.99
C ASP A 229 13.30 20.97 -3.21
N MET A 230 11.98 20.84 -3.05
CA MET A 230 11.01 21.12 -4.10
C MET A 230 10.91 22.62 -4.41
N LYS A 231 10.56 22.91 -5.66
CA LYS A 231 10.28 24.28 -6.14
C LYS A 231 8.78 24.50 -6.17
N TRP A 232 8.32 25.41 -5.32
CA TRP A 232 6.90 25.66 -5.10
C TRP A 232 6.46 26.91 -5.82
N HIS A 233 5.22 26.93 -6.32
CA HIS A 233 4.63 28.12 -6.89
C HIS A 233 3.23 28.35 -6.32
N LEU A 234 2.87 29.63 -6.15
CA LEU A 234 1.60 30.03 -5.58
C LEU A 234 0.46 29.83 -6.58
N VAL A 235 -0.65 29.28 -6.09
CA VAL A 235 -1.88 29.03 -6.85
C VAL A 235 -3.10 29.36 -5.99
N GLU A 236 -4.27 29.45 -6.62
CA GLU A 236 -5.52 29.62 -5.89
C GLU A 236 -5.84 28.40 -5.01
N LYS A 237 -6.49 28.67 -3.88
CA LYS A 237 -6.95 27.65 -2.94
C LYS A 237 -8.01 26.76 -3.60
N GLU A 238 -8.01 25.48 -3.25
CA GLU A 238 -9.15 24.61 -3.54
C GLU A 238 -10.33 25.01 -2.63
N PRO A 239 -11.54 25.18 -3.19
CA PRO A 239 -12.72 25.55 -2.42
C PRO A 239 -13.26 24.41 -1.54
N GLU A 240 -12.98 23.15 -1.91
CA GLU A 240 -13.43 21.97 -1.17
C GLU A 240 -12.23 21.13 -0.69
N LEU A 241 -12.02 21.12 0.63
CA LEU A 241 -11.04 20.26 1.27
C LEU A 241 -11.69 18.92 1.64
N LYS A 242 -11.60 17.94 0.74
CA LYS A 242 -11.98 16.56 1.06
C LYS A 242 -10.87 15.91 1.89
N LEU A 243 -10.94 16.07 3.21
CA LEU A 243 -10.02 15.38 4.10
C LEU A 243 -10.19 13.86 3.97
N GLY A 244 -9.12 13.18 3.61
CA GLY A 244 -9.04 11.73 3.72
C GLY A 244 -9.14 11.35 5.18
N ARG A 245 -10.21 10.64 5.56
CA ARG A 245 -10.30 10.04 6.89
C ARG A 245 -9.13 9.08 7.06
N GLN A 246 -8.15 9.43 7.89
CA GLN A 246 -7.27 8.44 8.47
C GLN A 246 -8.12 7.59 9.42
N LYS A 247 -8.32 6.32 9.06
CA LYS A 247 -8.78 5.24 9.96
C LYS A 247 -7.69 4.18 10.00
#